data_AF-A0A523W3W7-F1
#
_entry.id   AF-A0A523W3W7-F1
#
_cell.length_a   1.000
_cell.length_b   1.000
_cell.length_c   1.000
_cell.angle_alpha   90.00
_cell.angle_beta   90.00
_cell.angle_gamma   90.00
#
_symmetry.space_group_name_H-M   'P 1'
#
loop_
_entity.id
_entity.type
_entity.pdbx_description
1 polymer ?
#
loop_
_entity_poly.entity_id
_entity_poly.type
_entity_poly.pdbx_seq_one_letter_code
_entity_poly.pdbx_strand_id
1 'polypeptide(L)'
;METYYSILGVSSNATADEIKRIYRKLAQKYHPDHVQNPEEKKKANEQFSKITESYRVLFDDKLRAEYDKSIETGTKPKDKAKKTQAENAFKRAIVFLKQNDPWRAVNLLRIACRYHSQPIYLSYLGLALVYTKQYQQEGFEKLKAVIKQVMFNPILHVNLGLGYEFIDKKSEALEAYYEALNWDKNNRAAKVGIERLQGKKKGVFSKLFGGGK
;
A
#
# COMPACT_ATOMS: atom_id res chain seq x y z
N MET A 1 15.83 -0.37 -20.36
CA MET A 1 14.80 -1.20 -19.69
C MET A 1 13.99 -1.88 -20.78
N GLU A 2 13.79 -3.20 -20.74
CA GLU A 2 13.03 -3.92 -21.78
C GLU A 2 11.53 -3.54 -21.68
N THR A 3 10.96 -2.97 -22.75
CA THR A 3 9.54 -2.61 -22.89
C THR A 3 8.80 -3.62 -23.79
N TYR A 4 7.46 -3.64 -23.74
CA TYR A 4 6.66 -4.47 -24.65
C TYR A 4 6.88 -4.04 -26.12
N TYR A 5 7.10 -2.75 -26.35
CA TYR A 5 7.48 -2.23 -27.67
C TYR A 5 8.84 -2.78 -28.12
N SER A 6 9.85 -2.81 -27.24
CA SER A 6 11.16 -3.37 -27.57
C SER A 6 11.13 -4.90 -27.71
N ILE A 7 10.27 -5.61 -26.97
CA ILE A 7 10.10 -7.07 -27.09
C ILE A 7 9.50 -7.44 -28.45
N LEU A 8 8.52 -6.67 -28.93
CA LEU A 8 7.98 -6.85 -30.28
C LEU A 8 8.87 -6.22 -31.36
N GLY A 9 9.80 -5.33 -31.00
CA GLY A 9 10.64 -4.61 -31.94
C GLY A 9 9.85 -3.59 -32.78
N VAL A 10 8.83 -2.96 -32.18
CA VAL A 10 7.97 -1.98 -32.85
C VAL A 10 8.07 -0.60 -32.18
N SER A 11 7.73 0.46 -32.92
CA SER A 11 7.66 1.82 -32.38
C SER A 11 6.52 1.97 -31.36
N SER A 12 6.63 2.92 -30.44
CA SER A 12 5.52 3.31 -29.53
C SER A 12 4.29 3.80 -30.29
N ASN A 13 4.46 4.26 -31.54
CA ASN A 13 3.39 4.73 -32.41
C ASN A 13 2.85 3.64 -33.36
N ALA A 14 3.29 2.38 -33.20
CA ALA A 14 2.87 1.28 -34.07
C ALA A 14 1.35 1.07 -34.04
N THR A 15 0.76 0.78 -35.20
CA THR A 15 -0.68 0.51 -35.32
C THR A 15 -1.02 -0.91 -34.85
N ALA A 16 -2.30 -1.17 -34.54
CA ALA A 16 -2.76 -2.51 -34.15
C ALA A 16 -2.45 -3.57 -35.24
N ASP A 17 -2.57 -3.19 -36.51
CA ASP A 17 -2.24 -4.08 -37.64
C ASP A 17 -0.74 -4.38 -37.73
N GLU A 18 0.11 -3.39 -37.47
CA GLU A 18 1.55 -3.58 -37.41
C GLU A 18 1.94 -4.52 -36.26
N ILE A 19 1.40 -4.28 -35.07
CA ILE A 19 1.60 -5.10 -33.87
C ILE A 19 1.17 -6.55 -34.14
N LYS A 20 0.00 -6.76 -34.75
CA LYS A 20 -0.52 -8.08 -35.11
C LYS A 20 0.35 -8.79 -36.15
N ARG A 21 0.83 -8.08 -37.16
CA ARG A 21 1.72 -8.62 -38.19
C ARG A 21 3.05 -9.08 -37.60
N ILE A 22 3.64 -8.27 -36.72
CA ILE A 22 4.92 -8.56 -36.08
C ILE A 22 4.78 -9.71 -35.08
N TYR A 23 3.71 -9.73 -34.27
CA TYR A 23 3.40 -10.84 -33.38
C TYR A 23 3.35 -12.17 -34.14
N ARG A 24 2.65 -12.26 -35.28
CA ARG A 24 2.58 -13.50 -36.08
C ARG A 24 3.96 -14.00 -36.52
N LYS A 25 4.83 -13.10 -36.98
CA LYS A 25 6.21 -13.44 -37.38
C LYS A 25 7.03 -13.96 -36.20
N LEU A 26 6.93 -13.31 -35.06
CA LEU A 26 7.66 -13.69 -33.85
C LEU A 26 7.13 -14.99 -33.24
N ALA A 27 5.80 -15.18 -33.21
CA ALA A 27 5.16 -16.40 -32.74
C ALA A 27 5.60 -17.62 -33.55
N GLN A 28 5.70 -17.50 -34.88
CA GLN A 28 6.23 -18.56 -35.74
C GLN A 28 7.72 -18.83 -35.50
N LYS A 29 8.52 -17.77 -35.33
CA LYS A 29 9.97 -17.88 -35.08
C LYS A 29 10.31 -18.54 -33.74
N TYR A 30 9.54 -18.25 -32.70
CA TYR A 30 9.80 -18.71 -31.33
C TYR A 30 8.85 -19.83 -30.89
N HIS A 31 8.11 -20.45 -31.81
CA HIS A 31 7.21 -21.56 -31.47
C HIS A 31 8.03 -22.76 -30.96
N PRO A 32 7.69 -23.34 -29.78
CA PRO A 32 8.46 -24.42 -29.18
C PRO A 32 8.43 -25.73 -29.98
N ASP A 33 7.50 -25.86 -30.93
CA ASP A 33 7.40 -27.03 -31.82
C ASP A 33 8.52 -27.09 -32.86
N HIS A 34 9.23 -25.99 -33.11
CA HIS A 34 10.35 -25.94 -34.04
C HIS A 34 11.71 -26.20 -33.35
N VAL A 35 11.71 -26.50 -32.04
CA VAL A 35 12.93 -26.59 -31.24
C VAL A 35 13.05 -27.97 -30.58
N GLN A 36 14.08 -28.72 -30.97
CA GLN A 36 14.29 -30.10 -30.50
C GLN A 36 15.18 -30.18 -29.24
N ASN A 37 16.11 -29.24 -29.07
CA ASN A 37 17.03 -29.19 -27.92
C ASN A 37 16.30 -28.68 -26.65
N PRO A 38 16.34 -29.41 -25.52
CA PRO A 38 15.68 -28.99 -24.27
C PRO A 38 16.07 -27.61 -23.75
N GLU A 39 17.34 -27.20 -23.86
CA GLU A 39 17.79 -25.89 -23.38
C GLU A 39 17.29 -24.75 -24.28
N GLU A 40 17.32 -24.96 -25.59
CA GLU A 40 16.78 -24.02 -26.57
C GLU A 40 15.26 -23.93 -26.46
N LYS A 41 14.59 -25.05 -26.16
CA LYS A 41 13.13 -25.09 -25.96
C LYS A 41 12.72 -24.26 -24.75
N LYS A 42 13.52 -24.29 -23.66
CA LYS A 42 13.30 -23.42 -22.51
C LYS A 42 13.43 -21.94 -22.88
N LYS A 43 14.49 -21.56 -23.61
CA LYS A 43 14.71 -20.19 -24.09
C LYS A 43 13.59 -19.73 -25.05
N ALA A 44 13.16 -20.59 -25.96
CA ALA A 44 12.05 -20.33 -26.87
C ALA A 44 10.74 -20.11 -26.12
N ASN A 45 10.43 -20.95 -25.11
CA ASN A 45 9.25 -20.79 -24.26
C ASN A 45 9.24 -19.46 -23.49
N GLU A 46 10.38 -19.10 -22.88
CA GLU A 46 10.51 -17.82 -22.17
C GLU A 46 10.28 -16.63 -23.11
N GLN A 47 10.89 -16.67 -24.30
CA GLN A 47 10.75 -15.62 -25.31
C GLN A 47 9.32 -15.56 -25.87
N PHE A 48 8.72 -16.70 -26.19
CA PHE A 48 7.35 -16.79 -26.69
C PHE A 48 6.33 -16.26 -25.67
N SER A 49 6.53 -16.55 -24.39
CA SER A 49 5.72 -16.01 -23.29
C SER A 49 5.80 -14.48 -23.23
N LYS A 50 7.02 -13.91 -23.32
CA LYS A 50 7.21 -12.45 -23.37
C LYS A 50 6.54 -11.82 -24.60
N ILE A 51 6.68 -12.42 -25.77
CA ILE A 51 6.06 -11.95 -27.03
C ILE A 51 4.53 -11.96 -26.91
N THR A 52 3.97 -13.04 -26.38
CA THR A 52 2.52 -13.20 -26.23
C THR A 52 1.94 -12.20 -25.25
N GLU A 53 2.59 -11.98 -24.11
CA GLU A 53 2.15 -10.96 -23.15
C GLU A 53 2.28 -9.54 -23.71
N SER A 54 3.36 -9.25 -24.44
CA SER A 54 3.57 -7.96 -25.10
C SER A 54 2.48 -7.69 -26.14
N TYR A 55 2.15 -8.68 -26.96
CA TYR A 55 1.04 -8.58 -27.91
C TYR A 55 -0.30 -8.37 -27.20
N ARG A 56 -0.61 -9.15 -26.15
CA ARG A 56 -1.86 -9.03 -25.40
C ARG A 56 -2.07 -7.61 -24.85
N VAL A 57 -1.01 -7.00 -24.33
CA VAL A 57 -1.07 -5.65 -23.76
C VAL A 57 -1.12 -4.57 -24.84
N LEU A 58 -0.32 -4.68 -25.90
CA LEU A 58 -0.22 -3.64 -26.93
C LEU A 58 -1.34 -3.68 -27.97
N PHE A 59 -2.01 -4.82 -28.13
CA PHE A 59 -3.12 -4.98 -29.09
C PHE A 59 -4.46 -4.48 -28.54
N ASP A 60 -4.66 -4.49 -27.23
CA ASP A 60 -5.88 -3.95 -26.60
C ASP A 60 -5.67 -2.48 -26.24
N ASP A 61 -6.48 -1.59 -26.81
CA ASP A 61 -6.33 -0.14 -26.64
C ASP A 61 -6.36 0.31 -25.17
N LYS A 62 -7.18 -0.34 -24.32
CA LYS A 62 -7.26 0.02 -22.90
C LYS A 62 -6.00 -0.42 -22.17
N LEU A 63 -5.55 -1.65 -22.40
CA LEU A 63 -4.33 -2.17 -21.79
C LEU A 63 -3.08 -1.42 -22.26
N ARG A 64 -3.04 -1.04 -23.53
CA ARG A 64 -1.96 -0.23 -24.11
C ARG A 64 -1.92 1.16 -23.47
N ALA A 65 -3.05 1.85 -23.38
CA ALA A 65 -3.12 3.15 -22.71
C ALA A 65 -2.70 3.08 -21.23
N GLU A 66 -3.11 2.02 -20.51
CA GLU A 66 -2.63 1.79 -19.15
C GLU A 66 -1.13 1.53 -19.07
N TYR A 67 -0.59 0.77 -20.03
CA TYR A 67 0.84 0.46 -20.12
C TYR A 67 1.67 1.69 -20.47
N ASP A 68 1.22 2.52 -21.41
CA ASP A 68 1.91 3.76 -21.80
C ASP A 68 1.99 4.73 -20.63
N LYS A 69 0.86 4.92 -19.91
CA LYS A 69 0.83 5.69 -18.66
C LYS A 69 1.76 5.08 -17.59
N SER A 70 1.92 3.77 -17.59
CA SER A 70 2.80 3.05 -16.66
C SER A 70 4.29 3.34 -16.98
N ILE A 71 4.65 3.43 -18.26
CA ILE A 71 6.00 3.81 -18.71
C ILE A 71 6.29 5.27 -18.35
N GLU A 72 5.36 6.19 -18.65
CA GLU A 72 5.51 7.62 -18.34
C GLU A 72 5.68 7.89 -16.84
N THR A 73 4.97 7.12 -16.00
CA THR A 73 5.05 7.25 -14.54
C THR A 73 6.13 6.38 -13.89
N GLY A 74 6.84 5.57 -14.68
CA GLY A 74 7.87 4.64 -14.19
C GLY A 74 7.34 3.49 -13.32
N THR A 75 6.04 3.17 -13.37
CA THR A 75 5.40 2.12 -12.55
C THR A 75 4.95 0.95 -13.42
N LYS A 76 5.37 -0.30 -13.16
CA LYS A 76 4.93 -1.45 -13.98
C LYS A 76 3.46 -1.79 -13.70
N PRO A 77 2.66 -2.28 -14.68
CA PRO A 77 1.24 -2.62 -14.46
C PRO A 77 1.01 -3.64 -13.32
N LYS A 78 1.92 -4.61 -13.15
CA LYS A 78 1.90 -5.59 -12.04
C LYS A 78 2.10 -4.92 -10.68
N ASP A 79 2.89 -3.85 -10.61
CA ASP A 79 3.14 -3.12 -9.36
C ASP A 79 1.96 -2.22 -9.00
N LYS A 80 1.28 -1.64 -10.01
CA LYS A 80 0.01 -0.92 -9.82
C LYS A 80 -1.07 -1.84 -9.25
N ALA A 81 -1.25 -3.03 -9.80
CA ALA A 81 -2.24 -4.00 -9.30
C ALA A 81 -1.97 -4.42 -7.85
N LYS A 82 -0.72 -4.70 -7.49
CA LYS A 82 -0.31 -5.00 -6.11
C LYS A 82 -0.61 -3.83 -5.17
N LYS A 83 -0.27 -2.60 -5.56
CA LYS A 83 -0.59 -1.40 -4.77
C LYS A 83 -2.09 -1.25 -4.55
N THR A 84 -2.91 -1.42 -5.58
CA THR A 84 -4.38 -1.37 -5.45
C THR A 84 -4.91 -2.45 -4.50
N GLN A 85 -4.39 -3.68 -4.57
CA GLN A 85 -4.77 -4.76 -3.66
C GLN A 85 -4.40 -4.43 -2.21
N ALA A 86 -3.20 -3.88 -1.98
CA ALA A 86 -2.76 -3.44 -0.67
C ALA A 86 -3.67 -2.35 -0.09
N GLU A 87 -3.99 -1.33 -0.89
CA GLU A 87 -4.87 -0.23 -0.50
C GLU A 87 -6.29 -0.71 -0.16
N ASN A 88 -6.85 -1.63 -0.93
CA ASN A 88 -8.18 -2.19 -0.67
C ASN A 88 -8.20 -3.02 0.63
N ALA A 89 -7.18 -3.83 0.86
CA ALA A 89 -7.03 -4.58 2.11
C ALA A 89 -6.91 -3.63 3.31
N PHE A 90 -6.06 -2.60 3.19
CA PHE A 90 -5.89 -1.59 4.22
C PHE A 90 -7.21 -0.87 4.55
N LYS A 91 -7.95 -0.38 3.55
CA LYS A 91 -9.24 0.28 3.75
C LYS A 91 -10.23 -0.60 4.53
N ARG A 92 -10.33 -1.88 4.18
CA ARG A 92 -11.18 -2.85 4.90
C ARG A 92 -10.71 -3.08 6.34
N ALA A 93 -9.39 -3.16 6.56
CA ALA A 93 -8.84 -3.32 7.91
C ALA A 93 -9.22 -2.16 8.83
N ILE A 94 -9.19 -0.91 8.32
CA ILE A 94 -9.60 0.27 9.09
C ILE A 94 -11.08 0.20 9.49
N VAL A 95 -11.95 -0.36 8.65
CA VAL A 95 -13.36 -0.60 9.01
C VAL A 95 -13.46 -1.56 10.18
N PHE A 96 -12.72 -2.67 10.17
CA PHE A 96 -12.74 -3.63 11.28
C PHE A 96 -12.16 -3.06 12.57
N LEU A 97 -11.09 -2.25 12.50
CA LEU A 97 -10.59 -1.53 13.69
C LEU A 97 -11.65 -0.61 14.30
N LYS A 98 -12.40 0.13 13.48
CA LYS A 98 -13.51 0.98 13.94
C LYS A 98 -14.66 0.19 14.56
N GLN A 99 -14.85 -1.05 14.12
CA GLN A 99 -15.83 -2.00 14.66
C GLN A 99 -15.31 -2.78 15.86
N ASN A 100 -14.12 -2.46 16.38
CA ASN A 100 -13.47 -3.16 17.48
C ASN A 100 -13.22 -4.66 17.18
N ASP A 101 -12.89 -4.98 15.93
CA ASP A 101 -12.52 -6.32 15.48
C ASP A 101 -11.03 -6.36 15.04
N PRO A 102 -10.10 -6.44 16.01
CA PRO A 102 -8.68 -6.39 15.72
C PRO A 102 -8.18 -7.62 14.96
N TRP A 103 -8.81 -8.78 15.10
CA TRP A 103 -8.38 -10.01 14.44
C TRP A 103 -8.59 -9.96 12.93
N ARG A 104 -9.78 -9.53 12.48
CA ARG A 104 -10.03 -9.34 11.04
C ARG A 104 -9.14 -8.22 10.48
N ALA A 105 -8.91 -7.16 11.26
CA ALA A 105 -7.99 -6.10 10.88
C ALA A 105 -6.55 -6.60 10.70
N VAL A 106 -6.01 -7.38 11.65
CA VAL A 106 -4.66 -7.96 11.57
C VAL A 106 -4.50 -8.79 10.29
N ASN A 107 -5.48 -9.65 9.97
CA ASN A 107 -5.41 -10.46 8.76
C ASN A 107 -5.31 -9.60 7.49
N LEU A 108 -6.16 -8.59 7.36
CA LEU A 108 -6.16 -7.69 6.21
C LEU A 108 -4.92 -6.79 6.14
N LEU A 109 -4.37 -6.37 7.28
CA LEU A 109 -3.14 -5.59 7.34
C LEU A 109 -1.92 -6.42 6.95
N ARG A 110 -1.87 -7.70 7.33
CA ARG A 110 -0.85 -8.65 6.84
C ARG A 110 -0.93 -8.81 5.32
N ILE A 111 -2.14 -8.88 4.77
CA ILE A 111 -2.36 -8.91 3.31
C ILE A 111 -1.86 -7.61 2.67
N ALA A 112 -2.20 -6.44 3.24
CA ALA A 112 -1.76 -5.15 2.73
C ALA A 112 -0.22 -5.06 2.67
N CYS A 113 0.47 -5.42 3.76
CA CYS A 113 1.93 -5.42 3.81
C CYS A 113 2.58 -6.43 2.84
N ARG A 114 1.93 -7.57 2.57
CA ARG A 114 2.41 -8.57 1.60
C ARG A 114 2.40 -8.03 0.17
N TYR A 115 1.35 -7.29 -0.19
CA TYR A 115 1.21 -6.74 -1.54
C TYR A 115 2.05 -5.48 -1.76
N HIS A 116 2.08 -4.59 -0.78
CA HIS A 116 2.87 -3.36 -0.81
C HIS A 116 3.19 -2.90 0.61
N SER A 117 4.43 -3.08 1.04
CA SER A 117 4.85 -2.68 2.38
C SER A 117 4.96 -1.16 2.48
N GLN A 118 4.08 -0.54 3.27
CA GLN A 118 4.13 0.88 3.58
C GLN A 118 4.27 1.06 5.10
N PRO A 119 5.03 2.07 5.55
CA PRO A 119 5.19 2.37 6.98
C PRO A 119 3.85 2.52 7.71
N ILE A 120 2.88 3.18 7.07
CA ILE A 120 1.55 3.36 7.66
C ILE A 120 0.81 2.02 7.83
N TYR A 121 0.93 1.07 6.90
CA TYR A 121 0.29 -0.24 7.02
C TYR A 121 0.91 -1.05 8.17
N LEU A 122 2.24 -1.01 8.30
CA LEU A 122 2.96 -1.64 9.40
C LEU A 122 2.59 -1.04 10.76
N SER A 123 2.42 0.28 10.81
CA SER A 123 1.98 0.97 12.03
C SER A 123 0.57 0.55 12.44
N TYR A 124 -0.39 0.51 11.51
CA TYR A 124 -1.74 0.01 11.81
C TYR A 124 -1.74 -1.49 12.14
N LEU A 125 -0.87 -2.30 11.54
CA LEU A 125 -0.69 -3.70 11.93
C LEU A 125 -0.22 -3.81 13.38
N GLY A 126 0.79 -3.01 13.77
CA GLY A 126 1.25 -2.92 15.14
C GLY A 126 0.14 -2.53 16.11
N LEU A 127 -0.62 -1.49 15.78
CA LEU A 127 -1.79 -1.07 16.59
C LEU A 127 -2.84 -2.17 16.71
N ALA A 128 -3.20 -2.83 15.60
CA ALA A 128 -4.16 -3.92 15.60
C ALA A 128 -3.70 -5.10 16.48
N LEU A 129 -2.41 -5.43 16.45
CA LEU A 129 -1.81 -6.45 17.33
C LEU A 129 -1.89 -6.04 18.81
N VAL A 130 -1.65 -4.77 19.15
CA VAL A 130 -1.86 -4.27 20.52
C VAL A 130 -3.30 -4.52 20.99
N TYR A 131 -4.27 -4.25 20.12
CA TYR A 131 -5.70 -4.43 20.45
C TYR A 131 -6.13 -5.89 20.61
N THR A 132 -5.37 -6.86 20.06
CA THR A 132 -5.65 -8.29 20.31
C THR A 132 -5.38 -8.74 21.74
N LYS A 133 -4.67 -7.93 22.55
CA LYS A 133 -4.13 -8.27 23.89
C LYS A 133 -3.03 -9.35 23.87
N GLN A 134 -3.25 -10.45 23.16
CA GLN A 134 -2.30 -11.57 23.07
C GLN A 134 -0.96 -11.18 22.43
N TYR A 135 -0.98 -10.27 21.44
CA TYR A 135 0.21 -9.87 20.68
C TYR A 135 0.67 -8.44 21.00
N GLN A 136 0.44 -7.96 22.23
CA GLN A 136 0.74 -6.58 22.62
C GLN A 136 2.21 -6.22 22.48
N GLN A 137 3.10 -7.06 23.00
CA GLN A 137 4.54 -6.82 22.92
C GLN A 137 4.99 -6.71 21.46
N GLU A 138 4.61 -7.68 20.63
CA GLU A 138 4.90 -7.68 19.19
C GLU A 138 4.35 -6.40 18.51
N GLY A 139 3.12 -6.00 18.86
CA GLY A 139 2.50 -4.79 18.34
C GLY A 139 3.31 -3.53 18.64
N PHE A 140 3.77 -3.35 19.88
CA PHE A 140 4.61 -2.22 20.27
C PHE A 140 6.00 -2.24 19.63
N GLU A 141 6.61 -3.42 19.51
CA GLU A 141 7.89 -3.57 18.81
C GLU A 141 7.78 -3.08 17.37
N LYS A 142 6.71 -3.47 16.65
CA LYS A 142 6.47 -2.99 15.28
C LYS A 142 6.22 -1.49 15.22
N LEU A 143 5.40 -0.94 16.12
CA LEU A 143 5.12 0.50 16.18
C LEU A 143 6.41 1.32 16.39
N LYS A 144 7.27 0.88 17.31
CA LYS A 144 8.54 1.56 17.59
C LYS A 144 9.54 1.39 16.45
N ALA A 145 9.60 0.22 15.84
CA ALA A 145 10.51 -0.05 14.73
C ALA A 145 10.19 0.83 13.51
N VAL A 146 8.91 1.01 13.16
CA VAL A 146 8.53 1.84 12.02
C VAL A 146 8.80 3.33 12.24
N ILE A 147 8.61 3.83 13.47
CA ILE A 147 8.93 5.22 13.84
C ILE A 147 10.44 5.49 13.69
N LYS A 148 11.29 4.53 14.07
CA LYS A 148 12.75 4.66 13.90
C LYS A 148 13.19 4.74 12.44
N GLN A 149 12.42 4.16 11.52
CA GLN A 149 12.74 4.13 10.09
C GLN A 149 12.21 5.37 9.35
N VAL A 150 11.04 5.86 9.75
CA VAL A 150 10.36 6.98 9.11
C VAL A 150 10.26 8.12 10.09
N MET A 151 11.28 8.98 10.04
CA MET A 151 11.25 10.25 10.75
C MET A 151 10.15 11.14 10.17
N PHE A 152 9.51 11.94 11.01
CA PHE A 152 8.56 12.99 10.62
C PHE A 152 7.19 12.52 10.11
N ASN A 153 6.55 11.56 10.80
CA ASN A 153 5.18 11.14 10.46
C ASN A 153 4.24 11.15 11.69
N PRO A 154 3.32 12.12 11.80
CA PRO A 154 2.46 12.27 12.97
C PRO A 154 1.51 11.08 13.17
N ILE A 155 1.11 10.37 12.10
CA ILE A 155 0.19 9.23 12.18
C ILE A 155 0.84 8.06 12.92
N LEU A 156 2.15 7.85 12.75
CA LEU A 156 2.87 6.76 13.43
C LEU A 156 2.88 6.98 14.94
N HIS A 157 3.09 8.23 15.36
CA HIS A 157 3.04 8.64 16.77
C HIS A 157 1.62 8.59 17.33
N VAL A 158 0.59 8.99 16.57
CA VAL A 158 -0.82 8.81 16.96
C VAL A 158 -1.14 7.33 17.20
N ASN A 159 -0.72 6.44 16.32
CA ASN A 159 -0.96 5.00 16.50
C ASN A 159 -0.23 4.44 17.73
N LEU A 160 0.99 4.93 18.02
CA LEU A 160 1.69 4.56 19.25
C LEU A 160 0.93 5.06 20.49
N GLY A 161 0.44 6.29 20.47
CA GLY A 161 -0.36 6.87 21.55
C GLY A 161 -1.65 6.09 21.80
N LEU A 162 -2.37 5.72 20.74
CA LEU A 162 -3.56 4.88 20.82
C LEU A 162 -3.26 3.49 21.39
N GLY A 163 -2.08 2.93 21.08
CA GLY A 163 -1.63 1.67 21.65
C GLY A 163 -1.41 1.77 23.16
N TYR A 164 -0.71 2.82 23.62
CA TYR A 164 -0.48 3.06 25.05
C TYR A 164 -1.77 3.38 25.81
N GLU A 165 -2.68 4.17 25.22
CA GLU A 165 -4.00 4.45 25.79
C GLU A 165 -4.80 3.17 26.03
N PHE A 166 -4.76 2.21 25.10
CA PHE A 166 -5.47 0.93 25.24
C PHE A 166 -4.99 0.07 26.41
N ILE A 167 -3.72 0.21 26.80
CA ILE A 167 -3.13 -0.51 27.94
C ILE A 167 -2.99 0.36 29.18
N ASP A 168 -3.73 1.48 29.24
CA ASP A 168 -3.78 2.42 30.36
C ASP A 168 -2.42 3.05 30.73
N LYS A 169 -1.51 3.13 29.75
CA LYS A 169 -0.21 3.82 29.89
C LYS A 169 -0.33 5.29 29.53
N LYS A 170 -1.01 6.03 30.40
CA LYS A 170 -1.39 7.43 30.16
C LYS A 170 -0.21 8.35 29.84
N SER A 171 0.90 8.24 30.58
CA SER A 171 2.07 9.13 30.39
C SER A 171 2.70 8.91 29.02
N GLU A 172 2.93 7.65 28.65
CA GLU A 172 3.50 7.28 27.35
C GLU A 172 2.56 7.60 26.18
N ALA A 173 1.24 7.48 26.40
CA ALA A 173 0.24 7.88 25.41
C ALA A 173 0.28 9.39 25.15
N LEU A 174 0.34 10.21 26.20
CA LEU A 174 0.46 11.66 26.09
C LEU A 174 1.75 12.07 25.38
N GLU A 175 2.88 11.48 25.75
CA GLU A 175 4.17 11.73 25.09
C GLU A 175 4.08 11.48 23.58
N ALA A 176 3.51 10.32 23.18
CA ALA A 176 3.34 10.00 21.77
C ALA A 176 2.38 10.97 21.04
N TYR A 177 1.30 11.41 21.67
CA TYR A 177 0.40 12.40 21.07
C TYR A 177 1.04 13.80 20.96
N TYR A 178 1.82 14.23 21.95
CA TYR A 178 2.57 15.48 21.86
C TYR A 178 3.63 15.43 20.76
N GLU A 179 4.32 14.30 20.61
CA GLU A 179 5.25 14.11 19.50
C GLU A 179 4.55 14.18 18.15
N ALA A 180 3.33 13.62 18.01
CA ALA A 180 2.54 13.80 16.81
C ALA A 180 2.21 15.28 16.51
N LEU A 181 1.92 16.08 17.56
CA LEU A 181 1.66 17.53 17.41
C LEU A 181 2.91 18.36 17.10
N ASN A 182 4.09 17.86 17.44
CA ASN A 182 5.36 18.47 17.03
C ASN A 182 5.50 18.45 15.50
N TRP A 183 5.12 17.34 14.88
CA TRP A 183 5.15 17.18 13.41
C TRP A 183 3.94 17.78 12.70
N ASP A 184 2.76 17.74 13.31
CA ASP A 184 1.52 18.33 12.79
C ASP A 184 0.71 18.96 13.92
N LYS A 185 0.89 20.27 14.11
CA LYS A 185 0.20 21.07 15.14
C LYS A 185 -1.33 21.03 15.02
N ASN A 186 -1.87 20.64 13.87
CA ASN A 186 -3.30 20.55 13.61
C ASN A 186 -3.83 19.12 13.65
N ASN A 187 -3.03 18.13 14.04
CA ASN A 187 -3.44 16.74 14.08
C ASN A 187 -4.63 16.53 15.04
N ARG A 188 -5.82 16.32 14.47
CA ARG A 188 -7.05 16.18 15.24
C ARG A 188 -7.04 14.96 16.16
N ALA A 189 -6.47 13.85 15.71
CA ALA A 189 -6.46 12.62 16.50
C ALA A 189 -5.61 12.77 17.76
N ALA A 190 -4.43 13.37 17.64
CA ALA A 190 -3.57 13.67 18.79
C ALA A 190 -4.24 14.63 19.78
N LYS A 191 -4.86 15.72 19.30
CA LYS A 191 -5.61 16.66 20.16
C LYS A 191 -6.72 15.96 20.95
N VAL A 192 -7.53 15.14 20.28
CA VAL A 192 -8.62 14.39 20.91
C VAL A 192 -8.09 13.37 21.93
N GLY A 193 -6.97 12.69 21.63
CA GLY A 193 -6.32 11.77 22.56
C GLY A 193 -5.83 12.48 23.84
N ILE A 194 -5.17 13.63 23.69
CA ILE A 194 -4.70 14.46 24.81
C ILE A 194 -5.88 14.94 25.66
N GLU A 195 -6.93 15.50 25.02
CA GLU A 195 -8.12 15.99 25.74
C GLU A 195 -8.78 14.89 26.57
N ARG A 196 -8.90 13.68 26.00
CA ARG A 196 -9.46 12.52 26.67
C ARG A 196 -8.64 12.10 27.89
N LEU A 197 -7.32 12.01 27.74
CA LEU A 197 -6.41 11.59 28.81
C LEU A 197 -6.27 12.67 29.90
N GLN A 198 -6.35 13.95 29.55
CA GLN A 198 -6.26 15.06 30.51
C GLN A 198 -7.58 15.34 31.25
N GLY A 199 -8.67 14.63 30.92
CA GLY A 199 -9.93 14.73 31.66
C GLY A 199 -10.61 16.08 31.53
N LYS A 200 -10.38 16.85 30.45
CA LYS A 200 -11.18 18.05 30.18
C LYS A 200 -12.59 17.62 29.83
N LYS A 201 -13.49 17.61 30.83
CA LYS A 201 -14.95 17.54 30.63
C LYS A 201 -15.34 18.48 29.49
N LYS A 202 -16.24 18.03 28.61
CA LYS A 202 -17.05 18.89 27.73
C LYS A 202 -17.59 20.06 28.58
N GLY A 203 -16.97 21.24 28.52
CA GLY A 203 -17.35 22.32 29.43
C GLY A 203 -16.53 23.62 29.39
N VAL A 204 -15.52 23.74 28.53
CA VAL A 204 -14.78 25.01 28.38
C VAL A 204 -15.21 25.78 27.12
N PHE A 205 -15.79 25.10 26.11
CA PHE A 205 -16.34 25.77 24.92
C PHE A 205 -17.80 26.22 25.05
N SER A 206 -18.58 25.77 26.05
CA SER A 206 -19.91 26.35 26.31
C SER A 206 -19.85 27.74 26.95
N LYS A 207 -18.68 28.17 27.46
CA LYS A 207 -18.43 29.54 27.91
C LYS A 207 -17.91 30.48 26.82
N LEU A 208 -17.61 29.98 25.62
CA LEU A 208 -17.25 30.82 24.47
C LEU A 208 -18.45 31.27 23.63
N PHE A 209 -19.64 30.68 23.83
CA PHE A 209 -20.88 31.06 23.13
C PHE A 209 -22.11 31.15 24.06
N GLY A 210 -21.91 31.46 25.33
CA GLY A 210 -23.00 31.73 26.27
C GLY A 210 -22.80 33.06 26.97
N GLY A 211 -23.25 34.16 26.37
CA GLY A 211 -23.23 35.47 27.02
C GLY A 211 -23.43 36.68 26.13
N GLY A 212 -24.53 36.73 25.37
CA GLY A 212 -25.10 37.99 24.87
C GLY A 212 -26.57 38.03 25.28
N LYS A 213 -26.96 39.09 25.99
CA LYS A 213 -28.32 39.36 26.47
C LYS A 213 -29.39 39.19 25.40
#